data_AF-A0A615NI23-F1
#
_entry.id   AF-A0A615NI23-F1
#
_cell.length_a   1.000
_cell.length_b   1.000
_cell.length_c   1.000
_cell.angle_alpha   90.00
_cell.angle_beta   90.00
_cell.angle_gamma   90.00
#
_symmetry.space_group_name_H-M   'P 1'
#
loop_
_entity.id
_entity.type
_entity.pdbx_description
1 polymer ?
#
loop_
_entity_poly.entity_id
_entity_poly.type
_entity_poly.pdbx_seq_one_letter_code
_entity_poly.pdbx_strand_id
1 'polypeptide(L)' 'MAALPDKEKLLRNFTRCANWEEKYLYIIELGQRLAELNPQDRNPQNTIHGCQSQVWIVMRRNANGIIELQGDSDAAI' A
#
# COMPACT_ATOMS: atom_id res chain seq x y z
N MET A 1 -9.26 8.02 -4.22
CA MET A 1 -8.18 7.04 -4.41
C MET A 1 -6.85 7.75 -4.18
N ALA A 2 -5.94 7.16 -3.41
CA ALA A 2 -4.60 7.70 -3.27
C ALA A 2 -3.96 7.86 -4.65
N ALA A 3 -3.47 9.07 -4.97
CA ALA A 3 -2.79 9.32 -6.23
C ALA A 3 -1.36 8.78 -6.13
N LEU A 4 -1.19 7.47 -6.32
CA LEU A 4 0.12 6.82 -6.40
C LEU A 4 0.71 6.99 -7.81
N PRO A 5 2.05 7.00 -7.97
CA PRO A 5 2.66 6.94 -9.29
C PRO A 5 2.26 5.64 -10.00
N ASP A 6 2.13 5.70 -11.33
CA ASP A 6 2.06 4.49 -12.15
C ASP A 6 3.35 3.65 -12.03
N LYS A 7 3.31 2.41 -12.51
CA LYS A 7 4.43 1.45 -12.40
C LYS A 7 5.75 1.98 -12.99
N GLU A 8 5.69 2.74 -14.09
CA GLU A 8 6.87 3.22 -14.81
C GLU A 8 7.51 4.38 -14.04
N LYS A 9 6.68 5.30 -13.56
CA LYS A 9 7.11 6.41 -12.71
C LYS A 9 7.63 5.92 -11.37
N LEU A 10 7.00 4.90 -10.77
CA LEU A 10 7.45 4.29 -9.51
C LEU A 10 8.86 3.70 -9.69
N LEU A 11 9.06 2.85 -10.70
CA LEU A 11 10.35 2.22 -10.96
C LEU A 11 11.44 3.25 -11.26
N ARG A 12 11.12 4.28 -12.06
CA ARG A 12 12.04 5.38 -12.37
C ARG A 12 12.44 6.17 -11.13
N ASN A 13 11.49 6.46 -10.24
CA ASN A 13 11.79 7.19 -9.01
C ASN A 13 12.64 6.33 -8.06
N PHE A 14 12.26 5.07 -7.85
CA PHE A 14 12.98 4.13 -6.97
C PHE A 14 14.42 3.87 -7.43
N THR A 15 14.65 3.81 -8.75
CA THR A 15 16.00 3.61 -9.33
C THR A 15 16.89 4.85 -9.25
N ARG A 16 16.31 6.04 -9.03
CA ARG A 16 17.06 7.30 -8.85
C ARG A 16 17.53 7.55 -7.42
N CYS A 17 16.98 6.83 -6.44
CA CYS A 17 17.44 6.88 -5.06
C CYS A 17 18.94 6.53 -5.00
N ALA A 18 19.74 7.37 -4.36
CA ALA A 18 21.19 7.27 -4.35
C ALA A 18 21.71 6.08 -3.53
N ASN A 19 20.94 5.62 -2.55
CA ASN A 19 21.31 4.55 -1.63
C ASN A 19 20.06 3.78 -1.15
N TRP A 20 20.28 2.77 -0.30
CA TRP A 20 19.20 1.96 0.25
C TRP A 20 18.30 2.73 1.21
N GLU A 21 18.85 3.61 2.04
CA GLU A 21 18.07 4.40 2.99
C GLU A 21 17.01 5.25 2.27
N GLU A 22 17.37 5.93 1.19
CA GLU A 22 16.43 6.68 0.36
C GLU A 22 15.35 5.79 -0.26
N LYS A 23 15.68 4.55 -0.64
CA LYS A 23 14.69 3.59 -1.15
C LYS A 23 13.68 3.19 -0.08
N TYR A 24 14.14 2.96 1.15
CA TYR A 24 13.27 2.66 2.28
C TYR A 24 12.34 3.84 2.58
N LEU A 25 12.89 5.05 2.69
CA LEU A 25 12.11 6.26 2.94
C LEU A 25 11.08 6.50 1.83
N TYR A 26 11.44 6.27 0.57
CA TYR A 26 10.51 6.40 -0.55
C TYR A 26 9.34 5.40 -0.46
N ILE A 27 9.59 4.14 -0.09
CA ILE A 27 8.51 3.15 0.10
C ILE A 27 7.60 3.56 1.27
N ILE A 28 8.18 4.01 2.38
CA ILE A 28 7.43 4.49 3.55
C ILE A 28 6.55 5.70 3.17
N GLU A 29 7.07 6.66 2.41
CA GLU A 29 6.31 7.81 1.89
C GLU A 29 5.13 7.36 1.01
N LEU A 30 5.35 6.37 0.13
CA LEU A 30 4.26 5.82 -0.68
C LEU A 30 3.18 5.14 0.18
N GLY A 31 3.57 4.43 1.23
CA GLY A 31 2.66 3.83 2.21
C GLY A 31 1.83 4.89 2.94
N GLN A 32 2.45 5.98 3.40
CA GLN A 32 1.76 7.10 4.07
C GLN A 32 0.76 7.84 3.19
N ARG A 33 0.89 7.74 1.87
CA ARG A 33 -0.04 8.34 0.90
C ARG A 33 -1.27 7.50 0.64
N LEU A 34 -1.30 6.24 1.10
CA LEU A 34 -2.48 5.39 1.00
C LEU A 34 -3.65 6.03 1.75
N ALA A 35 -4.86 5.82 1.23
CA ALA A 35 -6.05 6.28 1.92
C ALA A 35 -6.25 5.46 3.19
N GLU A 36 -6.67 6.12 4.28
CA GLU A 36 -6.98 5.43 5.53
C GLU A 36 -7.99 4.30 5.30
N LEU A 37 -7.70 3.15 5.91
CA LEU A 37 -8.61 2.01 5.87
C LEU A 37 -9.74 2.22 6.87
N ASN A 38 -10.97 1.93 6.46
CA ASN A 38 -12.13 2.01 7.35
C ASN A 38 -11.92 1.08 8.55
N PRO A 39 -12.14 1.51 9.81
CA PRO A 39 -11.99 0.65 10.98
C PRO A 39 -12.75 -0.68 10.90
N GLN A 40 -13.89 -0.73 10.22
CA GLN A 40 -14.68 -1.97 10.03
C GLN A 40 -13.97 -2.99 9.12
N ASP A 41 -13.09 -2.51 8.24
CA ASP A 41 -12.32 -3.35 7.33
C ASP A 41 -11.07 -3.95 7.99
N ARG A 42 -10.68 -3.49 9.20
CA ARG A 42 -9.62 -4.09 10.03
C ARG A 42 -10.16 -5.31 10.80
N ASN A 43 -10.48 -6.37 10.07
CA ASN A 43 -11.09 -7.58 10.61
C ASN A 43 -10.38 -8.85 10.10
N PRO A 44 -10.60 -10.03 10.73
CA PRO A 44 -9.91 -11.27 10.36
C PRO A 44 -10.10 -11.72 8.91
N GLN A 45 -11.20 -11.33 8.25
CA GLN A 45 -11.46 -11.70 6.85
C GLN A 45 -10.50 -11.00 5.88
N ASN A 46 -10.03 -9.80 6.24
CA ASN A 46 -9.10 -9.00 5.44
C ASN A 46 -7.65 -9.11 5.92
N THR A 47 -7.39 -9.80 7.04
CA THR A 47 -6.05 -9.97 7.61
C THR A 47 -5.18 -10.85 6.72
N ILE A 48 -3.97 -10.39 6.42
CA ILE A 48 -2.95 -11.17 5.72
C ILE A 48 -2.05 -11.85 6.76
N HIS A 49 -1.94 -13.17 6.66
CA HIS A 49 -1.09 -13.98 7.55
C HIS A 49 0.31 -14.16 6.96
N GLY A 50 1.30 -14.33 7.83
CA GLY A 50 2.70 -14.56 7.45
C GLY A 50 3.59 -13.30 7.48
N CYS A 51 3.01 -12.14 7.73
CA CYS A 51 3.74 -10.92 8.05
C CYS A 51 4.10 -10.89 9.54
N GLN A 52 5.23 -10.27 9.88
CA GLN A 52 5.57 -9.98 11.29
C GLN A 52 4.63 -8.92 11.89
N SER A 53 4.19 -7.98 11.05
CA SER A 53 3.21 -6.94 11.34
C SER A 53 1.78 -7.39 11.06
N GLN A 54 0.81 -6.66 11.59
CA GLN A 54 -0.58 -6.78 11.16
C GLN A 54 -0.74 -6.08 9.82
N VAL A 55 -1.35 -6.78 8.86
CA VAL A 55 -1.61 -6.28 7.51
C VAL A 55 -3.04 -6.62 7.14
N TRP A 56 -3.76 -5.65 6.58
CA TRP A 56 -5.11 -5.84 6.06
C TRP A 56 -5.18 -5.43 4.59
N ILE A 57 -5.84 -6.24 3.76
CA ILE A 57 -6.12 -5.92 2.35
C ILE A 57 -7.59 -6.18 2.07
N VAL A 58 -8.24 -5.16 1.51
CA VAL A 58 -9.62 -5.23 1.00
C VAL A 58 -9.57 -5.17 -0.51
N MET A 59 -10.29 -6.09 -1.14
CA MET A 59 -10.46 -6.13 -2.58
C MET A 59 -11.94 -6.01 -2.92
N ARG A 60 -12.32 -4.98 -3.68
CA ARG A 60 -13.69 -4.77 -4.15
C ARG A 60 -13.68 -4.65 -5.66
N ARG A 61 -14.73 -5.14 -6.33
CA ARG A 61 -14.91 -4.95 -7.78
C ARG A 61 -15.94 -3.85 -7.99
N ASN A 62 -15.58 -2.81 -8.73
CA ASN A 62 -16.51 -1.73 -9.05
C ASN A 62 -17.45 -2.08 -10.21
N ALA A 63 -18.39 -1.19 -10.53
CA ALA A 63 -19.40 -1.41 -11.57
C ALA A 63 -18.81 -1.66 -12.98
N ASN A 64 -17.61 -1.15 -13.25
CA ASN A 64 -16.90 -1.37 -14.51
C ASN A 64 -16.11 -2.68 -14.53
N GLY A 65 -16.24 -3.49 -13.48
CA GLY A 65 -15.52 -4.74 -13.32
C GLY A 65 -14.04 -4.57 -12.93
N ILE A 66 -13.60 -3.36 -12.60
CA ILE A 66 -12.22 -3.05 -12.17
C ILE A 66 -12.07 -3.37 -10.69
N ILE A 67 -10.93 -3.94 -10.32
CA ILE A 67 -10.59 -4.22 -8.93
C ILE A 67 -10.03 -2.96 -8.26
N GLU A 68 -10.63 -2.59 -7.14
CA GLU A 68 -10.21 -1.53 -6.23
C GLU A 68 -9.61 -2.16 -4.98
N LEU A 69 -8.40 -1.70 -4.64
CA LEU A 69 -7.65 -2.18 -3.49
C LEU A 69 -7.59 -1.09 -2.43
N GLN A 70 -7.78 -1.50 -1.19
CA GLN A 70 -7.48 -0.71 0.01
C GLN A 70 -6.69 -1.60 0.96
N GLY A 71 -5.84 -1.01 1.78
CA GLY A 71 -5.08 -1.78 2.75
C GLY A 71 -4.35 -0.88 3.72
N ASP A 72 -3.87 -1.49 4.78
CA ASP A 72 -3.19 -0.83 5.88
C ASP A 72 -2.27 -1.81 6.62
N SER A 73 -1.32 -1.28 7.37
CA SER A 73 -0.47 -2.06 8.26
C SER A 73 -0.15 -1.28 9.55
N ASP A 74 0.07 -1.99 10.65
CA ASP A 74 0.56 -1.39 11.90
C ASP A 74 2.07 -1.10 11.89
N ALA A 75 2.78 -1.48 10.81
CA ALA A 75 4.17 -1.15 10.57
C ALA A 75 4.35 -0.27 9.33
N ALA A 76 5.38 0.58 9.34
CA ALA A 76 5.71 1.44 8.21
C ALA A 76 6.38 0.68 7.04
N ILE A 77 7.01 -0.47 7.32
CA ILE A 77 7.67 -1.37 6.35
C ILE A 77 7.63 -2.82 6.84
#